data_AF-A0A539DRA5-F1
#
_entry.id   AF-A0A539DRA5-F1
#
_cell.length_a   1.000
_cell.length_b   1.000
_cell.length_c   1.000
_cell.angle_alpha   90.00
_cell.angle_beta   90.00
_cell.angle_gamma   90.00
#
_symmetry.space_group_name_H-M   'P 1'
#
loop_
_entity.id
_entity.type
_entity.pdbx_description
1 polymer ?
#
loop_
_entity_poly.entity_id
_entity_poly.type
_entity_poly.pdbx_seq_one_letter_code
_entity_poly.pdbx_strand_id
1 'polypeptide(L)' 'MAKKITAYVKLQVKACQANPSPPVGPALGQHGVNIMEFCKTFNAPRLCLD' A
#
# COMPACT_ATOMS: atom_id res chain seq x y z
N MET A 1 8.35 -4.69 -23.69
CA MET A 1 9.49 -4.15 -22.92
C MET A 1 9.21 -4.35 -21.44
N ALA A 2 10.04 -5.10 -20.72
CA ALA A 2 9.83 -5.33 -19.30
C ALA A 2 10.13 -4.02 -18.53
N LYS A 3 9.15 -3.49 -17.79
CA LYS A 3 9.36 -2.31 -16.94
C LYS A 3 10.40 -2.67 -15.88
N LYS A 4 11.46 -1.86 -15.77
CA LYS A 4 12.44 -1.99 -14.67
C LYS A 4 11.73 -1.66 -13.35
N ILE A 5 12.04 -2.42 -12.30
CA ILE A 5 11.49 -2.19 -10.96
C ILE A 5 12.10 -0.90 -10.42
N THR A 6 11.24 0.09 -10.10
CA THR A 6 11.68 1.42 -9.64
C THR A 6 12.10 1.42 -8.18
N ALA A 7 11.42 0.65 -7.33
CA ALA A 7 11.71 0.52 -5.89
C ALA A 7 11.03 -0.72 -5.30
N TYR A 8 11.55 -1.20 -4.16
CA TYR A 8 10.90 -2.20 -3.32
C TYR A 8 10.47 -1.56 -2.00
N VAL A 9 9.21 -1.74 -1.62
CA VAL A 9 8.65 -1.18 -0.40
C VAL A 9 8.21 -2.34 0.50
N LYS A 10 8.72 -2.38 1.73
CA LYS A 10 8.30 -3.34 2.76
C LYS A 10 7.50 -2.59 3.83
N LEU A 11 6.24 -2.99 4.00
CA LEU A 11 5.29 -2.37 4.92
C LEU A 11 4.67 -3.49 5.76
N GLN A 12 4.55 -3.27 7.06
CA GLN A 12 3.73 -4.10 7.93
C GLN A 12 2.47 -3.32 8.27
N VAL A 13 1.32 -3.87 7.88
CA VAL A 13 0.00 -3.27 8.11
C VAL A 13 -0.93 -4.38 8.52
N LYS A 14 -1.77 -4.14 9.52
CA LYS A 14 -2.83 -5.08 9.90
C LYS A 14 -3.84 -5.18 8.77
N ALA A 15 -4.36 -6.38 8.50
CA ALA A 15 -5.40 -6.60 7.50
C ALA A 15 -6.56 -5.60 7.72
N CYS A 16 -7.12 -5.09 6.62
CA CYS A 16 -8.22 -4.12 6.63
C CYS A 16 -7.94 -2.74 7.27
N GLN A 17 -6.71 -2.48 7.71
CA GLN A 17 -6.35 -1.26 8.45
C GLN A 17 -5.28 -0.44 7.74
N ALA A 18 -5.24 -0.42 6.41
CA ALA A 18 -4.43 0.53 5.66
C ALA A 18 -5.03 1.95 5.78
N ASN A 19 -4.22 2.88 6.29
CA ASN A 19 -4.55 4.29 6.37
C ASN A 19 -3.41 5.13 5.74
N PRO A 20 -3.68 6.37 5.34
CA PRO A 20 -2.64 7.26 4.81
C PRO A 20 -1.68 7.81 5.87
N SER A 21 -1.79 7.40 7.15
CA SER A 21 -0.88 7.84 8.20
C SER A 21 0.49 7.14 8.08
N PRO A 22 1.53 7.64 8.76
CA PRO A 22 2.79 6.91 8.90
C PRO A 22 2.49 5.52 9.48
N PRO A 23 2.95 4.39 8.90
CA PRO A 23 4.07 4.23 7.95
C PRO A 23 3.69 4.12 6.45
N VAL A 24 2.42 3.92 6.11
CA VAL A 24 1.97 3.63 4.73
C VAL A 24 2.04 4.88 3.85
N GLY A 25 1.58 6.02 4.36
CA GLY A 25 1.56 7.29 3.62
C GLY A 25 2.95 7.72 3.13
N PRO A 26 3.95 7.88 4.03
CA PRO A 26 5.31 8.24 3.64
C PRO A 26 5.95 7.22 2.70
N ALA A 27 5.83 5.92 2.98
CA ALA A 27 6.52 4.89 2.22
C ALA A 27 5.97 4.70 0.81
N LEU A 28 4.65 4.81 0.60
CA LEU A 28 4.07 4.77 -0.74
C LEU A 28 4.19 6.12 -1.47
N GLY A 29 3.99 7.22 -0.74
CA GLY A 29 4.08 8.58 -1.30
C GLY A 29 5.47 8.94 -1.81
N GLN A 30 6.53 8.50 -1.14
CA GLN A 30 7.92 8.68 -1.59
C GLN A 30 8.20 8.03 -2.95
N HIS A 31 7.42 7.03 -3.34
CA HIS A 31 7.55 6.33 -4.62
C HIS A 31 6.47 6.75 -5.64
N GLY A 32 5.68 7.78 -5.34
CA GLY A 32 4.62 8.26 -6.23
C GLY A 32 3.45 7.28 -6.39
N VAL A 33 3.26 6.37 -5.44
CA VAL A 33 2.14 5.42 -5.46
C VAL A 33 0.89 6.08 -4.89
N ASN A 34 -0.26 5.80 -5.49
CA ASN A 34 -1.54 6.35 -5.04
C ASN A 34 -1.98 5.72 -3.70
N ILE A 35 -1.75 6.46 -2.60
CA ILE A 35 -2.01 5.99 -1.23
C ILE A 35 -3.49 5.66 -1.03
N MET A 36 -4.41 6.47 -1.55
CA MET A 36 -5.84 6.28 -1.32
C MET A 36 -6.37 5.02 -2.01
N GLU A 37 -5.89 4.77 -3.22
CA GLU A 37 -6.22 3.56 -3.98
C GLU A 37 -5.63 2.32 -3.34
N PHE A 38 -4.39 2.40 -2.84
CA PHE A 38 -3.79 1.34 -2.03
C PHE A 38 -4.63 1.05 -0.79
N CYS A 39 -5.00 2.07 0.00
CA CYS A 39 -5.80 1.90 1.20
C CYS A 39 -7.16 1.26 0.89
N LYS A 40 -7.85 1.68 -0.18
CA LYS A 40 -9.12 1.07 -0.59
C LYS A 40 -8.96 -0.39 -1.03
N THR A 41 -7.92 -0.69 -1.79
CA THR A 41 -7.65 -2.04 -2.30
C THR A 41 -7.21 -2.99 -1.19
N PHE A 42 -6.36 -2.51 -0.28
CA PHE A 42 -5.87 -3.27 0.88
C PHE A 42 -6.96 -3.50 1.93
N ASN A 43 -7.88 -2.54 2.10
CA ASN A 43 -9.03 -2.67 2.99
C ASN A 43 -10.23 -3.37 2.35
N ALA A 44 -10.11 -3.79 1.09
CA ALA A 44 -11.17 -4.53 0.42
C ALA A 44 -11.38 -5.90 1.10
N PRO A 45 -12.63 -6.39 1.17
CA PRO A 45 -12.99 -7.61 1.91
C PRO A 45 -12.20 -8.85 1.49
N ARG A 46 -11.67 -8.88 0.26
CA ARG A 46 -10.87 -10.00 -0.25
C ARG A 46 -9.57 -10.24 0.52
N LEU A 47 -9.01 -9.20 1.15
CA LEU A 47 -7.81 -9.27 1.98
C LEU A 47 -8.12 -9.30 3.48
N CYS A 48 -9.41 -9.36 3.84
CA CYS A 48 -9.96 -9.23 5.18
C CYS A 48 -10.62 -10.51 5.71
N LEU A 49 -10.63 -11.59 4.93
CA LEU A 49 -11.07 -12.89 5.42
C LEU A 49 -9.91 -13.57 6.16
N ASP A 50 -10.18 -13.83 7.44
CA ASP A 50 -9.43 -14.58 8.47
C ASP A 50 -8.35 -13.81 9.26
#